data_AF-A0A9D6LPY2-F1
#
_entry.id   AF-A0A9D6LPY2-F1
#
_cell.length_a   1.000
_cell.length_b   1.000
_cell.length_c   1.000
_cell.angle_alpha   90.00
_cell.angle_beta   90.00
_cell.angle_gamma   90.00
#
_symmetry.space_group_name_H-M   'P 1'
#
loop_
_entity.id
_entity.type
_entity.pdbx_description
1 polymer ?
#
loop_
_entity_poly.entity_id
_entity_poly.type
_entity_poly.pdbx_seq_one_letter_code
_entity_poly.pdbx_strand_id
1 'polypeptide(L)'
;MGREAGSDRVGRLPRTGPCCGISFCVYLELLEQTHARGLNSNVSLKLTQFGIDVSEAACRENVSAVVKRACELGNFVRVDMESSAYTDRTLALVADLHGVCPNVGVVIQAYLYRSEGDTEELIRRGIRVRLCKGAYDEPPLVAFPKKSQVEQNFEKLARRLLVEGNYPALATHDERPILAAIRFAEEKGIAKTAYEFQMLYGIRRDLQARLVAEGHRVRVYVPFGEAWYPYLMRRLAERPANAYFVARHLFRR
;
A
#
# COMPACT_ATOMS: atom_id res chain seq x y z
N MET A 1 1.46 16.52 15.95
CA MET A 1 2.39 15.85 15.00
C MET A 1 2.25 14.35 15.20
N GLY A 2 2.02 13.55 14.15
CA GLY A 2 1.89 12.09 14.34
C GLY A 2 1.14 11.32 13.26
N ARG A 3 0.55 11.99 12.27
CA ARG A 3 0.00 11.34 11.07
C ARG A 3 0.86 11.73 9.88
N GLU A 4 1.36 10.71 9.19
CA GLU A 4 2.08 10.89 7.92
C GLU A 4 1.13 10.56 6.76
N ALA A 5 1.32 11.17 5.60
CA ALA A 5 0.47 10.93 4.44
C ALA A 5 1.14 9.94 3.47
N GLY A 6 0.36 9.05 2.86
CA GLY A 6 0.74 8.32 1.65
C GLY A 6 -0.24 8.71 0.55
N SER A 7 0.23 9.26 -0.57
CA SER A 7 -0.66 9.74 -1.64
C SER A 7 -0.65 8.80 -2.84
N ASP A 8 -1.83 8.48 -3.38
CA ASP A 8 -2.01 7.67 -4.60
C ASP A 8 -2.95 8.37 -5.57
N ARG A 9 -2.60 8.40 -6.85
CA ARG A 9 -3.45 9.00 -7.86
C ARG A 9 -4.51 8.00 -8.31
N VAL A 10 -5.78 8.40 -8.27
CA VAL A 10 -6.87 7.67 -8.90
C VAL A 10 -7.10 8.22 -10.31
N GLY A 11 -6.82 7.42 -11.34
CA GLY A 11 -7.00 7.74 -12.75
C GLY A 11 -7.58 6.58 -13.55
N ARG A 12 -8.12 6.86 -14.76
CA ARG A 12 -8.55 5.80 -15.70
C ARG A 12 -7.32 5.09 -16.29
N LEU A 13 -7.44 3.78 -16.54
CA LEU A 13 -6.45 3.00 -17.29
C LEU A 13 -6.23 3.62 -18.69
N PRO A 14 -4.98 3.85 -19.13
CA PRO A 14 -4.71 4.33 -20.48
C PRO A 14 -5.14 3.26 -21.49
N ARG A 15 -5.93 3.65 -22.51
CA ARG A 15 -6.51 2.71 -23.49
C ARG A 15 -5.80 2.69 -24.85
N THR A 16 -5.01 3.70 -25.23
CA THR A 16 -4.14 3.71 -26.42
C THR A 16 -3.22 4.97 -26.44
N GLY A 17 -2.04 4.88 -27.07
CA GLY A 17 -1.14 6.02 -27.36
C GLY A 17 -0.16 6.44 -26.24
N PRO A 18 0.78 7.39 -26.48
CA PRO A 18 1.93 7.71 -25.61
C PRO A 18 1.58 8.42 -24.28
N CYS A 19 0.40 8.14 -23.73
CA CYS A 19 -0.11 8.64 -22.46
C CYS A 19 0.63 8.11 -21.22
N CYS A 20 1.71 7.32 -21.37
CA CYS A 20 2.63 6.99 -20.28
C CYS A 20 3.21 8.26 -19.60
N GLY A 21 3.18 9.42 -20.26
CA GLY A 21 3.67 10.69 -19.71
C GLY A 21 2.80 11.33 -18.61
N ILE A 22 1.47 11.16 -18.60
CA ILE A 22 0.61 11.95 -17.70
C ILE A 22 0.64 11.44 -16.26
N SER A 23 0.66 10.12 -16.04
CA SER A 23 0.83 9.56 -14.71
C SER A 23 2.22 9.93 -14.17
N PHE A 24 3.25 9.64 -14.97
CA PHE A 24 4.64 9.93 -14.67
C PHE A 24 4.89 11.38 -14.23
N CYS A 25 4.49 12.37 -15.04
CA CYS A 25 4.71 13.80 -14.73
C CYS A 25 4.05 14.21 -13.41
N VAL A 26 2.85 13.69 -13.11
CA VAL A 26 2.15 14.02 -11.87
C VAL A 26 2.84 13.43 -10.64
N TYR A 27 3.42 12.23 -10.74
CA TYR A 27 4.19 11.68 -9.61
C TYR A 27 5.47 12.46 -9.36
N LEU A 28 6.16 12.93 -10.40
CA LEU A 28 7.32 13.81 -10.23
C LEU A 28 6.92 15.14 -9.57
N GLU A 29 5.89 15.80 -10.09
CA GLU A 29 5.41 17.06 -9.51
C GLU A 29 4.99 16.88 -8.06
N LEU A 30 4.28 15.80 -7.73
CA LEU A 30 3.90 15.48 -6.35
C LEU A 30 5.12 15.33 -5.43
N LEU A 31 6.18 14.66 -5.89
CA LEU A 31 7.42 14.53 -5.13
C LEU A 31 8.07 15.89 -4.87
N GLU A 32 8.15 16.77 -5.88
CA GLU A 32 8.67 18.14 -5.70
C GLU A 32 7.83 18.94 -4.71
N GLN A 33 6.51 18.90 -4.91
CA GLN A 33 5.55 19.69 -4.14
C GLN A 33 5.47 19.24 -2.68
N THR A 34 5.67 17.95 -2.41
CA THR A 34 5.74 17.42 -1.04
C THR A 34 7.06 17.77 -0.38
N HIS A 35 8.18 17.67 -1.11
CA HIS A 35 9.50 18.06 -0.63
C HIS A 35 9.59 19.57 -0.33
N ALA A 36 9.17 20.43 -1.25
CA ALA A 36 9.19 21.89 -1.09
C ALA A 36 8.36 22.38 0.10
N ARG A 37 7.32 21.62 0.49
CA ARG A 37 6.48 21.91 1.68
C ARG A 37 6.95 21.20 2.95
N GLY A 38 8.05 20.45 2.92
CA GLY A 38 8.56 19.69 4.06
C GLY A 38 7.58 18.62 4.57
N LEU A 39 6.74 18.08 3.69
CA LEU A 39 5.72 17.09 4.08
C LEU A 39 6.36 15.71 4.22
N ASN A 40 6.28 15.14 5.42
CA ASN A 40 6.63 13.74 5.65
C ASN A 40 5.58 12.83 4.99
N SER A 41 5.89 12.40 3.77
CA SER A 41 4.97 11.69 2.89
C SER A 41 5.68 10.63 2.07
N ASN A 42 4.88 9.68 1.57
CA ASN A 42 5.29 8.70 0.58
C ASN A 42 4.34 8.76 -0.61
N VAL A 43 4.79 8.31 -1.77
CA VAL A 43 3.91 8.12 -2.93
C VAL A 43 3.62 6.63 -3.16
N SER A 44 2.37 6.30 -3.45
CA SER A 44 1.93 4.96 -3.86
C SER A 44 1.56 4.98 -5.33
N LEU A 45 2.02 4.01 -6.12
CA LEU A 45 1.70 3.93 -7.55
C LEU A 45 1.30 2.51 -7.98
N LYS A 46 0.58 2.41 -9.10
CA LYS A 46 0.18 1.14 -9.73
C LYS A 46 0.82 1.01 -11.10
N LEU A 47 1.39 -0.15 -11.43
CA LEU A 47 2.15 -0.33 -12.66
C LEU A 47 1.25 -0.29 -13.91
N THR A 48 -0.02 -0.66 -13.80
CA THR A 48 -0.98 -0.47 -14.89
C THR A 48 -1.20 1.00 -15.26
N GLN A 49 -1.09 1.93 -14.30
CA GLN A 49 -1.14 3.37 -14.58
C GLN A 49 0.14 3.90 -15.26
N PHE A 50 1.22 3.13 -15.19
CA PHE A 50 2.50 3.37 -15.85
C PHE A 50 2.65 2.57 -17.15
N GLY A 51 1.57 1.91 -17.59
CA GLY A 51 1.51 1.25 -18.90
C GLY A 51 2.19 -0.11 -18.93
N ILE A 52 2.23 -0.85 -17.81
CA ILE A 52 2.84 -2.19 -17.79
C ILE A 52 2.26 -3.12 -18.85
N ASP A 53 0.96 -3.02 -19.18
CA ASP A 53 0.31 -3.83 -20.22
C ASP A 53 0.51 -3.30 -21.64
N VAL A 54 1.09 -2.10 -21.79
CA VAL A 54 1.38 -1.48 -23.08
C VAL A 54 2.84 -1.70 -23.48
N SER A 55 3.77 -1.43 -22.56
CA SER A 55 5.19 -1.65 -22.75
C SER A 55 5.88 -1.77 -21.40
N GLU A 56 6.41 -2.96 -21.10
CA GLU A 56 7.18 -3.19 -19.87
C GLU A 56 8.42 -2.31 -19.80
N ALA A 57 9.10 -2.10 -20.93
CA ALA A 57 10.27 -1.24 -21.01
C ALA A 57 9.92 0.21 -20.65
N ALA A 58 8.86 0.77 -21.25
CA ALA A 58 8.43 2.13 -20.93
C ALA A 58 7.92 2.25 -19.48
N CYS A 59 7.19 1.25 -18.97
CA CYS A 59 6.76 1.21 -17.58
C CYS A 59 7.98 1.24 -16.64
N ARG A 60 8.99 0.40 -16.92
CA ARG A 60 10.23 0.34 -16.15
C ARG A 60 10.97 1.67 -16.17
N GLU A 61 11.17 2.27 -17.33
CA GLU A 61 11.85 3.57 -17.46
C GLU A 61 11.15 4.66 -16.64
N ASN A 62 9.83 4.77 -16.77
CA ASN A 62 9.04 5.78 -16.05
C ASN A 62 9.07 5.56 -14.54
N VAL A 63 8.90 4.33 -14.07
CA VAL A 63 8.94 4.03 -12.63
C VAL A 63 10.36 4.22 -12.07
N SER A 64 11.40 3.86 -12.84
CA SER A 64 12.80 4.09 -12.46
C SER A 64 13.08 5.58 -12.23
N ALA A 65 12.59 6.44 -13.12
CA ALA A 65 12.75 7.89 -13.00
C ALA A 65 12.03 8.45 -11.76
N VAL A 66 10.82 7.98 -11.43
CA VAL A 66 10.11 8.37 -10.20
C VAL A 66 10.86 7.90 -8.95
N VAL A 67 11.34 6.66 -8.91
CA VAL A 67 12.11 6.12 -7.78
C VAL A 67 13.42 6.87 -7.60
N LYS A 68 14.14 7.14 -8.69
CA LYS A 68 15.37 7.95 -8.66
C LYS A 68 15.09 9.32 -8.06
N ARG A 69 14.03 10.00 -8.52
CA ARG A 69 13.69 11.33 -8.01
C ARG A 69 13.29 11.30 -6.54
N ALA A 70 12.53 10.29 -6.12
CA ALA A 70 12.20 10.10 -4.71
C ALA A 70 13.47 9.89 -3.86
N CYS A 71 14.45 9.14 -4.37
CA CYS A 71 15.76 8.95 -3.74
C CYS A 71 16.48 10.29 -3.48
N GLU A 72 16.58 11.12 -4.52
CA GLU A 72 17.24 12.44 -4.47
C GLU A 72 16.56 13.38 -3.46
N LEU A 73 15.24 13.28 -3.32
CA LEU A 73 14.45 14.11 -2.42
C LEU A 73 14.27 13.52 -1.01
N GLY A 74 14.87 12.36 -0.72
CA GLY A 74 14.70 11.64 0.55
C GLY A 74 13.28 11.11 0.81
N ASN A 75 12.48 10.95 -0.25
CA ASN A 75 11.11 10.45 -0.21
C ASN A 75 11.07 8.94 -0.53
N PHE A 76 9.92 8.28 -0.39
CA PHE A 76 9.75 6.84 -0.60
C PHE A 76 8.61 6.51 -1.56
N VAL A 77 8.86 5.58 -2.48
CA VAL A 77 7.88 5.05 -3.43
C VAL A 77 7.39 3.67 -2.99
N ARG A 78 6.08 3.52 -2.86
CA ARG A 78 5.43 2.22 -2.69
C ARG A 78 4.80 1.79 -4.01
N VAL A 79 5.22 0.64 -4.54
CA VAL A 79 4.52 0.00 -5.66
C VAL A 79 3.38 -0.84 -5.08
N ASP A 80 2.15 -0.42 -5.37
CA ASP A 80 0.94 -1.11 -4.95
C ASP A 80 0.79 -2.42 -5.72
N MET A 81 0.40 -3.48 -5.02
CA MET A 81 0.14 -4.78 -5.62
C MET A 81 -1.26 -4.80 -6.21
N GLU A 82 -1.34 -5.14 -7.49
CA GLU A 82 -2.58 -5.26 -8.24
C GLU A 82 -3.14 -6.70 -8.16
N SER A 83 -3.87 -7.19 -9.16
CA SER A 83 -4.32 -8.59 -9.15
C SER A 83 -3.15 -9.56 -9.29
N SER A 84 -3.41 -10.83 -9.01
CA SER A 84 -2.42 -11.92 -9.04
C SER A 84 -1.65 -12.04 -10.36
N ALA A 85 -2.27 -11.64 -11.47
CA ALA A 85 -1.66 -11.61 -12.80
C ALA A 85 -0.44 -10.67 -12.90
N TYR A 86 -0.32 -9.68 -12.01
CA TYR A 86 0.77 -8.70 -12.02
C TYR A 86 1.86 -8.98 -10.98
N THR A 87 1.67 -9.97 -10.10
CA THR A 87 2.54 -10.17 -8.92
C THR A 87 3.99 -10.38 -9.30
N ASP A 88 4.28 -11.28 -10.23
CA ASP A 88 5.67 -11.58 -10.62
C ASP A 88 6.36 -10.38 -11.26
N ARG A 89 5.69 -9.72 -12.21
CA ARG A 89 6.21 -8.53 -12.90
C ARG A 89 6.46 -7.38 -11.91
N THR A 90 5.59 -7.22 -10.92
CA THR A 90 5.71 -6.22 -9.87
C THR A 90 6.89 -6.50 -8.94
N LEU A 91 7.02 -7.74 -8.45
CA LEU A 91 8.10 -8.13 -7.55
C LEU A 91 9.46 -8.04 -8.24
N ALA A 92 9.57 -8.50 -9.49
CA ALA A 92 10.80 -8.40 -10.27
C ALA A 92 11.23 -6.94 -10.46
N LEU A 93 10.31 -6.07 -10.89
CA LEU A 93 10.61 -4.65 -11.09
C LEU A 93 11.03 -3.97 -9.77
N VAL A 94 10.35 -4.22 -8.65
CA VAL A 94 10.74 -3.64 -7.35
C VAL A 94 12.10 -4.16 -6.89
N ALA A 95 12.38 -5.45 -7.07
CA ALA A 95 13.67 -6.02 -6.69
C ALA A 95 14.84 -5.39 -7.46
N ASP A 96 14.69 -5.18 -8.77
CA ASP A 96 15.69 -4.51 -9.60
C ASP A 96 15.91 -3.06 -9.15
N LEU A 97 14.82 -2.31 -8.93
CA LEU A 97 14.89 -0.91 -8.54
C LEU A 97 15.47 -0.73 -7.14
N HIS A 98 15.15 -1.63 -6.21
CA HIS A 98 15.68 -1.61 -4.85
C HIS A 98 17.21 -1.78 -4.83
N GLY A 99 17.76 -2.58 -5.75
CA GLY A 99 19.21 -2.73 -5.91
C GLY A 99 19.93 -1.45 -6.35
N VAL A 100 19.21 -0.49 -6.94
CA VAL A 100 19.74 0.81 -7.36
C VAL A 100 19.47 1.90 -6.31
N CYS A 101 18.25 1.96 -5.78
CA CYS A 101 17.87 2.88 -4.70
C CYS A 101 16.95 2.17 -3.69
N PRO A 102 17.28 2.16 -2.39
CA PRO A 102 16.48 1.48 -1.37
C PRO A 102 15.14 2.16 -1.05
N ASN A 103 14.88 3.35 -1.60
CA ASN A 103 13.67 4.14 -1.36
C ASN A 103 12.43 3.64 -2.14
N VAL A 104 12.40 2.36 -2.49
CA VAL A 104 11.27 1.67 -3.10
C VAL A 104 10.91 0.42 -2.30
N GLY A 105 9.62 0.10 -2.26
CA GLY A 105 9.14 -1.17 -1.73
C GLY A 105 7.78 -1.56 -2.28
N VAL A 106 7.29 -2.72 -1.87
CA VAL A 106 6.13 -3.37 -2.49
C VAL A 106 5.01 -3.66 -1.49
N VAL A 107 3.82 -4.00 -2.00
CA VAL A 107 2.71 -4.51 -1.20
C VAL A 107 2.64 -6.03 -1.31
N ILE A 108 2.33 -6.72 -0.21
CA ILE A 108 1.99 -8.14 -0.18
C ILE A 108 0.55 -8.31 0.29
N GLN A 109 -0.18 -9.22 -0.35
CA GLN A 109 -1.60 -9.49 -0.09
C GLN A 109 -1.74 -10.82 0.64
N ALA A 110 -2.19 -10.82 1.88
CA ALA A 110 -2.26 -12.00 2.74
C ALA A 110 -3.21 -13.11 2.22
N TYR A 111 -4.15 -12.79 1.33
CA TYR A 111 -5.08 -13.77 0.76
C TYR A 111 -4.47 -14.72 -0.28
N LEU A 112 -3.27 -14.48 -0.83
CA LEU A 112 -2.67 -15.36 -1.83
C LEU A 112 -1.85 -16.45 -1.15
N TYR A 113 -1.89 -17.67 -1.70
CA TYR A 113 -1.08 -18.78 -1.19
C TYR A 113 0.44 -18.50 -1.30
N ARG A 114 0.85 -17.81 -2.37
CA ARG A 114 2.27 -17.48 -2.66
C ARG A 114 2.90 -16.47 -1.70
N SER A 115 2.08 -15.69 -0.99
CA SER A 115 2.55 -14.51 -0.23
C SER A 115 3.55 -14.81 0.87
N GLU A 116 3.56 -16.03 1.41
CA GLU A 116 4.57 -16.44 2.38
C GLU A 116 5.97 -16.51 1.75
N GLY A 117 6.10 -17.23 0.63
CA GLY A 117 7.37 -17.33 -0.08
C GLY A 117 7.87 -15.97 -0.59
N ASP A 118 6.97 -15.15 -1.13
CA ASP A 118 7.31 -13.80 -1.57
C ASP A 118 7.76 -12.91 -0.39
N THR A 119 7.13 -13.05 0.79
CA THR A 119 7.51 -12.28 1.98
C THR A 119 8.91 -12.64 2.47
N GLU A 120 9.26 -13.94 2.50
CA GLU A 120 10.61 -14.38 2.89
C GLU A 120 11.68 -13.85 1.94
N GLU A 121 11.42 -13.82 0.63
CA GLU A 121 12.34 -13.26 -0.35
C GLU A 121 12.54 -11.74 -0.13
N LEU A 122 11.46 -11.02 0.13
CA LEU A 122 11.52 -9.58 0.39
C LEU A 122 12.28 -9.26 1.68
N ILE A 123 12.10 -10.07 2.73
CA ILE A 123 12.88 -9.99 3.97
C ILE A 123 14.37 -10.19 3.68
N ARG A 124 14.74 -11.26 2.95
CA ARG A 124 16.14 -11.53 2.59
C ARG A 124 16.81 -10.39 1.82
N ARG A 125 16.04 -9.69 0.97
CA ARG A 125 16.52 -8.55 0.21
C ARG A 125 16.50 -7.23 0.97
N GLY A 126 15.92 -7.18 2.18
CA GLY A 126 15.72 -5.94 2.92
C GLY A 126 14.71 -4.99 2.27
N ILE A 127 13.82 -5.48 1.41
CA ILE A 127 12.80 -4.65 0.74
C ILE A 127 11.68 -4.36 1.74
N ARG A 128 11.33 -3.07 1.91
CA ARG A 128 10.22 -2.68 2.79
C ARG A 128 8.91 -3.25 2.26
N VAL A 129 8.07 -3.80 3.13
CA VAL A 129 6.78 -4.41 2.76
C VAL A 129 5.60 -3.67 3.39
N ARG A 130 4.57 -3.39 2.59
CA ARG A 130 3.23 -3.10 3.11
C ARG A 130 2.39 -4.38 3.03
N LEU A 131 1.92 -4.87 4.16
CA LEU A 131 1.05 -6.05 4.21
C LEU A 131 -0.42 -5.61 4.24
N CYS A 132 -1.24 -6.12 3.33
CA CYS A 132 -2.70 -5.94 3.34
C CYS A 132 -3.41 -7.30 3.22
N LYS A 133 -4.75 -7.32 3.35
CA LYS A 133 -5.51 -8.57 3.15
C LYS A 133 -5.56 -9.02 1.69
N GLY A 134 -5.70 -8.08 0.75
CA GLY A 134 -6.08 -8.33 -0.63
C GLY A 134 -7.36 -7.56 -0.97
N ALA A 135 -7.50 -7.09 -2.21
CA ALA A 135 -8.60 -6.21 -2.63
C ALA A 135 -9.21 -6.58 -3.98
N TYR A 136 -8.72 -7.63 -4.64
CA TYR A 136 -9.21 -8.11 -5.92
C TYR A 136 -10.05 -9.36 -5.72
N ASP A 137 -10.90 -9.67 -6.70
CA ASP A 137 -11.65 -10.92 -6.72
C ASP A 137 -10.81 -11.98 -7.43
N GLU A 138 -10.24 -12.90 -6.65
CA GLU A 138 -9.27 -13.90 -7.11
C GLU A 138 -9.87 -15.31 -7.00
N PRO A 139 -9.59 -16.20 -7.97
CA PRO A 139 -10.14 -17.55 -7.92
C PRO A 139 -9.56 -18.36 -6.74
N PRO A 140 -10.31 -19.33 -6.19
CA PRO A 140 -9.85 -20.19 -5.09
C PRO A 140 -8.56 -20.98 -5.37
N LEU A 141 -8.17 -21.09 -6.65
CA LEU A 141 -6.93 -21.72 -7.09
C LEU A 141 -5.68 -20.92 -6.66
N VAL A 142 -5.79 -19.60 -6.52
CA VAL A 142 -4.65 -18.72 -6.19
C VAL A 142 -4.79 -18.02 -4.84
N ALA A 143 -6.02 -17.94 -4.32
CA ALA A 143 -6.34 -17.23 -3.09
C ALA A 143 -7.17 -18.07 -2.11
N PHE A 144 -6.97 -17.83 -0.82
CA PHE A 144 -7.76 -18.43 0.26
C PHE A 144 -9.23 -18.00 0.14
N PRO A 145 -10.19 -18.94 -0.05
CA PRO A 145 -11.61 -18.57 -0.17
C PRO A 145 -12.22 -18.21 1.19
N LYS A 146 -11.67 -18.74 2.30
CA LYS A 146 -12.20 -18.48 3.65
C LYS A 146 -11.49 -17.29 4.27
N LYS A 147 -12.29 -16.30 4.69
CA LYS A 147 -11.81 -15.12 5.42
C LYS A 147 -10.94 -15.47 6.64
N SER A 148 -11.26 -16.53 7.38
CA SER A 148 -10.47 -16.97 8.53
C SER A 148 -9.04 -17.37 8.14
N GLN A 149 -8.85 -18.00 6.97
CA GLN A 149 -7.52 -18.35 6.47
C GLN A 149 -6.73 -17.11 6.05
N VAL A 150 -7.38 -16.13 5.42
CA VAL A 150 -6.76 -14.82 5.10
C VAL A 150 -6.31 -14.11 6.37
N GLU A 151 -7.12 -14.13 7.42
CA GLU A 151 -6.78 -13.50 8.70
C GLU A 151 -5.64 -14.21 9.42
N GLN A 152 -5.63 -15.55 9.44
CA GLN A 152 -4.52 -16.34 9.98
C GLN A 152 -3.22 -16.06 9.22
N ASN A 153 -3.29 -16.01 7.88
CA ASN A 153 -2.11 -15.72 7.07
C ASN A 153 -1.63 -14.28 7.26
N PHE A 154 -2.54 -13.31 7.38
CA PHE A 154 -2.17 -11.93 7.69
C PHE A 154 -1.40 -11.83 9.02
N GLU A 155 -1.91 -12.47 10.08
CA GLU A 155 -1.24 -12.48 11.39
C GLU A 155 0.13 -13.19 11.33
N LYS A 156 0.21 -14.31 10.59
CA LYS A 156 1.47 -15.03 10.36
C LYS A 156 2.52 -14.14 9.69
N LEU A 157 2.18 -13.53 8.55
CA LEU A 157 3.07 -12.66 7.80
C LEU A 157 3.42 -11.38 8.57
N ALA A 158 2.47 -10.80 9.31
CA ALA A 158 2.70 -9.63 10.15
C ALA A 158 3.75 -9.92 11.24
N ARG A 159 3.63 -11.05 11.95
CA ARG A 159 4.63 -11.46 12.96
C ARG A 159 6.00 -11.65 12.34
N ARG A 160 6.07 -12.32 11.18
CA ARG A 160 7.33 -12.54 10.46
C ARG A 160 8.02 -11.22 10.08
N LEU A 161 7.24 -10.32 9.48
CA LEU A 161 7.71 -8.99 9.10
C LEU A 161 8.11 -8.12 10.29
N LEU A 162 7.44 -8.24 11.44
CA LEU A 162 7.79 -7.48 12.64
C LEU A 162 9.16 -7.89 13.21
N VAL A 163 9.52 -9.18 13.13
CA VAL A 163 10.80 -9.67 13.64
C VAL A 163 11.95 -9.41 12.67
N GLU A 164 11.76 -9.69 11.39
CA GLU A 164 12.86 -9.72 10.41
C GLU A 164 12.67 -8.77 9.21
N GLY A 165 11.51 -8.13 9.09
CA GLY A 165 11.23 -7.21 7.99
C GLY A 165 11.93 -5.86 8.14
N ASN A 166 12.25 -5.25 7.01
CA ASN A 166 12.71 -3.87 6.98
C ASN A 166 11.51 -2.92 7.05
N TYR A 167 11.28 -2.31 8.23
CA TYR A 167 10.23 -1.34 8.48
C TYR A 167 8.88 -1.70 7.82
N PRO A 168 8.18 -2.72 8.34
CA PRO A 168 6.93 -3.15 7.74
C PRO A 168 5.79 -2.16 8.01
N ALA A 169 4.89 -2.09 7.04
CA ALA A 169 3.65 -1.32 7.12
C ALA A 169 2.45 -2.28 7.19
N LEU A 170 1.75 -2.31 8.32
CA LEU A 170 0.56 -3.15 8.50
C LEU A 170 -0.69 -2.36 8.07
N ALA A 171 -1.16 -2.62 6.84
CA ALA A 171 -2.27 -1.90 6.23
C ALA A 171 -3.60 -2.62 6.47
N THR A 172 -4.30 -2.22 7.53
CA THR A 172 -5.61 -2.77 7.90
C THR A 172 -6.40 -1.79 8.77
N HIS A 173 -7.72 -1.86 8.71
CA HIS A 173 -8.63 -1.11 9.59
C HIS A 173 -9.26 -2.01 10.67
N ASP A 174 -8.91 -3.30 10.65
CA ASP A 174 -9.44 -4.28 11.59
C ASP A 174 -8.64 -4.23 12.88
N GLU A 175 -9.34 -4.02 13.98
CA GLU A 175 -8.72 -3.79 15.28
C GLU A 175 -8.08 -5.05 15.86
N ARG A 176 -8.68 -6.22 15.61
CA ARG A 176 -8.17 -7.51 16.07
C ARG A 176 -6.71 -7.78 15.63
N PRO A 177 -6.35 -7.73 14.33
CA PRO A 177 -4.96 -7.94 13.91
C PRO A 177 -4.02 -6.81 14.37
N ILE A 178 -4.51 -5.57 14.51
CA ILE A 178 -3.70 -4.46 15.05
C ILE A 178 -3.30 -4.74 16.49
N LEU A 179 -4.26 -5.06 17.35
CA LEU A 179 -3.98 -5.38 18.76
C LEU A 179 -3.10 -6.63 18.90
N ALA A 180 -3.27 -7.63 18.03
CA ALA A 180 -2.40 -8.79 17.99
C ALA A 180 -0.95 -8.43 17.62
N ALA A 181 -0.76 -7.54 16.64
CA ALA A 181 0.56 -7.05 16.25
C ALA A 181 1.23 -6.21 17.36
N ILE A 182 0.46 -5.35 18.06
CA ILE A 182 0.96 -4.56 19.20
C ILE A 182 1.45 -5.48 20.31
N ARG A 183 0.61 -6.43 20.77
CA ARG A 183 0.99 -7.38 21.82
C ARG A 183 2.23 -8.18 21.43
N PHE A 184 2.28 -8.69 20.20
CA PHE A 184 3.44 -9.44 19.73
C PHE A 184 4.71 -8.58 19.67
N ALA A 185 4.61 -7.31 19.24
CA ALA A 185 5.74 -6.40 19.23
C ALA A 185 6.25 -6.12 20.65
N GLU A 186 5.34 -5.91 21.61
CA GLU A 186 5.68 -5.72 23.03
C GLU A 186 6.36 -6.98 23.61
N GLU A 187 5.80 -8.16 23.38
CA GLU A 187 6.36 -9.45 23.80
C GLU A 187 7.79 -9.69 23.25
N LYS A 188 8.09 -9.18 22.06
CA LYS A 188 9.39 -9.31 21.40
C LYS A 188 10.33 -8.12 21.63
N GLY A 189 9.91 -7.10 22.38
CA GLY A 189 10.69 -5.88 22.59
C GLY A 189 10.94 -5.05 21.33
N ILE A 190 10.06 -5.15 20.33
CA ILE A 190 10.17 -4.43 19.06
C ILE A 190 9.70 -2.99 19.25
N ALA A 191 10.58 -2.03 18.96
CA ALA A 191 10.28 -0.61 19.11
C ALA A 191 9.08 -0.19 18.24
N LYS A 192 8.20 0.66 18.78
CA LYS A 192 7.06 1.25 18.05
C LYS A 192 7.48 2.09 16.82
N THR A 193 8.75 2.47 16.73
CA THR A 193 9.35 3.17 15.60
C THR A 193 9.88 2.24 14.50
N ALA A 194 9.89 0.92 14.73
CA ALA A 194 10.40 -0.06 13.78
C ALA A 194 9.34 -0.52 12.76
N TYR A 195 8.06 -0.15 12.95
CA TYR A 195 6.96 -0.48 12.05
C TYR A 195 5.92 0.65 12.04
N GLU A 196 4.96 0.59 11.13
CA GLU A 196 3.84 1.52 11.11
C GLU A 196 2.51 0.84 10.77
N PHE A 197 1.42 1.40 11.28
CA PHE A 197 0.08 1.05 10.83
C PHE A 197 -0.33 1.96 9.68
N GLN A 198 -1.01 1.39 8.68
CA GLN A 198 -1.54 2.17 7.57
C GLN A 198 -3.05 2.02 7.43
N MET A 199 -3.72 3.15 7.26
CA MET A 199 -5.18 3.19 7.10
C MET A 199 -5.57 4.13 5.98
N LEU A 200 -6.76 3.93 5.44
CA LEU A 200 -7.31 4.80 4.41
C LEU A 200 -7.80 6.11 5.03
N TYR A 201 -7.63 7.20 4.29
CA TYR A 201 -8.22 8.48 4.64
C TYR A 201 -9.73 8.35 4.84
N GLY A 202 -10.22 8.92 5.94
CA GLY A 202 -11.64 8.86 6.30
C GLY A 202 -12.09 7.63 7.09
N ILE A 203 -11.32 6.54 7.12
CA ILE A 203 -11.77 5.26 7.72
C ILE A 203 -11.12 5.03 9.09
N ARG A 204 -11.94 4.70 10.09
CA ARG A 204 -11.50 4.45 11.48
C ARG A 204 -10.62 5.57 12.06
N ARG A 205 -11.08 6.83 11.92
CA ARG A 205 -10.36 8.02 12.42
C ARG A 205 -10.12 7.98 13.93
N ASP A 206 -11.04 7.34 14.65
CA ASP A 206 -10.94 6.97 16.07
C ASP A 206 -9.68 6.15 16.34
N LEU A 207 -9.50 5.05 15.60
CA LEU A 207 -8.38 4.14 15.76
C LEU A 207 -7.06 4.80 15.35
N GLN A 208 -7.06 5.59 14.26
CA GLN A 208 -5.90 6.38 13.85
C GLN A 208 -5.46 7.35 14.96
N ALA A 209 -6.40 8.03 15.62
CA ALA A 209 -6.07 8.95 16.71
C ALA A 209 -5.53 8.21 17.93
N ARG A 210 -6.17 7.10 18.29
CA ARG A 210 -5.77 6.26 19.43
C ARG A 210 -4.35 5.73 19.27
N LEU A 211 -4.03 5.12 18.13
CA LEU A 211 -2.70 4.57 17.86
C LEU A 211 -1.59 5.63 17.95
N VAL A 212 -1.85 6.84 17.43
CA VAL A 212 -0.90 7.96 17.54
C VAL A 212 -0.74 8.40 19.00
N ALA A 213 -1.83 8.50 19.76
CA ALA A 213 -1.78 8.85 21.18
C ALA A 213 -1.02 7.80 22.01
N GLU A 214 -1.09 6.53 21.60
CA GLU A 214 -0.32 5.41 22.18
C GLU A 214 1.14 5.35 21.69
N GLY A 215 1.58 6.29 20.85
CA GLY A 215 2.96 6.41 20.37
C GLY A 215 3.31 5.51 19.18
N HIS A 216 2.33 4.89 18.52
CA HIS A 216 2.55 4.13 17.29
C HIS A 216 2.63 5.05 16.07
N ARG A 217 3.43 4.65 15.08
CA ARG A 217 3.46 5.33 13.78
C ARG A 217 2.22 4.98 12.96
N VAL A 218 1.55 6.00 12.45
CA VAL A 218 0.36 5.85 11.60
C VAL A 218 0.53 6.65 10.31
N ARG A 219 0.40 5.97 9.17
CA ARG A 219 0.32 6.60 7.85
C ARG A 219 -1.09 6.50 7.27
N VAL A 220 -1.60 7.61 6.76
CA VAL A 220 -2.93 7.69 6.16
C VAL A 220 -2.80 7.74 4.64
N TYR A 221 -3.45 6.81 3.97
CA TYR A 221 -3.51 6.72 2.51
C TYR A 221 -4.56 7.70 1.96
N VAL A 222 -4.10 8.73 1.26
CA VAL A 222 -4.87 9.83 0.70
C VAL A 222 -4.93 9.67 -0.82
N PRO A 223 -6.03 9.12 -1.37
CA PRO A 223 -6.24 9.11 -2.81
C PRO A 223 -6.45 10.55 -3.32
N PHE A 224 -5.90 10.89 -4.49
CA PHE A 224 -6.09 12.19 -5.13
C PHE A 224 -6.29 12.03 -6.66
N GLY A 225 -6.79 13.08 -7.32
CA GLY A 225 -7.04 13.08 -8.76
C GLY A 225 -8.52 13.03 -9.15
N GLU A 226 -8.80 13.21 -10.44
CA GLU A 226 -10.14 13.46 -10.96
C GLU A 226 -11.05 12.23 -10.96
N ALA A 227 -10.50 11.02 -10.99
CA ALA A 227 -11.28 9.78 -11.02
C ALA A 227 -11.66 9.26 -9.61
N TRP A 228 -11.98 10.16 -8.68
CA TRP A 228 -12.34 9.81 -7.30
C TRP A 228 -13.59 8.92 -7.19
N TYR A 229 -14.52 9.00 -8.16
CA TYR A 229 -15.81 8.30 -8.10
C TYR A 229 -15.70 6.76 -8.22
N PRO A 230 -15.00 6.17 -9.22
CA PRO A 230 -14.73 4.72 -9.24
C PRO A 230 -14.03 4.19 -7.98
N TYR A 231 -13.09 4.96 -7.41
CA TYR A 231 -12.43 4.59 -6.16
C TYR A 231 -13.42 4.57 -4.98
N LEU A 232 -14.25 5.61 -4.84
CA LEU A 232 -15.30 5.64 -3.82
C LEU A 232 -16.27 4.46 -3.97
N MET A 233 -16.72 4.17 -5.19
CA MET A 233 -17.64 3.07 -5.45
C MET A 233 -17.05 1.71 -5.08
N ARG A 234 -15.76 1.47 -5.36
CA ARG A 234 -15.07 0.24 -4.94
C ARG A 234 -15.00 0.12 -3.42
N ARG A 235 -14.71 1.22 -2.71
CA ARG A 235 -14.68 1.27 -1.23
C ARG A 235 -16.05 1.06 -0.58
N LEU A 236 -17.13 1.45 -1.25
CA LEU A 236 -18.49 1.16 -0.81
C LEU A 236 -18.86 -0.31 -1.04
N ALA A 237 -18.46 -0.89 -2.17
CA ALA A 237 -18.71 -2.30 -2.50
C ALA A 237 -17.97 -3.28 -1.57
N GLU A 238 -16.78 -2.93 -1.09
CA GLU A 238 -15.94 -3.79 -0.23
C GLU A 238 -16.51 -4.04 1.18
N ARG A 239 -17.50 -3.26 1.64
CA ARG A 239 -18.20 -3.48 2.92
C ARG A 239 -19.69 -3.10 2.80
N PRO A 240 -20.64 -4.06 2.85
CA PRO A 240 -22.09 -3.76 2.85
C PRO A 240 -22.51 -2.78 3.95
N ALA A 241 -21.80 -2.78 5.09
CA ALA A 241 -22.02 -1.84 6.19
C ALA A 241 -21.73 -0.36 5.81
N ASN A 242 -20.82 -0.10 4.88
CA ASN A 242 -20.53 1.25 4.39
C ASN A 242 -21.67 1.79 3.51
N ALA A 243 -22.27 0.92 2.68
CA ALA A 243 -23.45 1.27 1.88
C ALA A 243 -24.66 1.60 2.76
N TYR A 244 -24.89 0.84 3.85
CA TYR A 244 -25.92 1.14 4.84
C TYR A 244 -25.68 2.48 5.56
N PHE A 245 -24.41 2.81 5.85
CA PHE A 245 -24.05 4.08 6.49
C PHE A 245 -24.31 5.29 5.58
N VAL A 246 -23.97 5.20 4.30
CA VAL A 246 -24.26 6.25 3.30
C VAL A 246 -25.77 6.39 3.06
N ALA A 247 -26.50 5.28 2.95
CA ALA A 247 -27.95 5.31 2.82
C ALA A 247 -28.63 5.98 4.04
N ARG A 248 -28.19 5.67 5.28
CA ARG A 248 -28.71 6.32 6.49
C ARG A 248 -28.51 7.83 6.52
N HIS A 249 -27.48 8.35 5.85
CA HIS A 249 -27.22 9.79 5.76
C HIS A 249 -28.03 10.49 4.67
N LEU A 250 -28.50 9.78 3.65
CA LEU A 250 -29.40 10.33 2.62
C LEU A 250 -30.87 10.39 3.09
N PHE A 251 -31.25 9.55 4.06
CA PHE A 251 -32.63 9.48 4.59
C PHE A 251 -32.83 10.16 5.96
N ARG A 252 -31.80 10.78 6.54
CA ARG A 252 -31.98 11.74 7.64
C ARG A 252 -32.02 13.16 7.08
N ARG A 253 -33.23 13.66 6.86
CA ARG A 253 -33.50 15.10 6.97
C ARG A 253 -33.46 15.51 8.44
#